data_AF-A0A916R397-F1
#
_entry.id   AF-A0A916R397-F1
#
_cell.length_a   1.000
_cell.length_b   1.000
_cell.length_c   1.000
_cell.angle_alpha   90.00
_cell.angle_beta   90.00
_cell.angle_gamma   90.00
#
_symmetry.space_group_name_H-M   'P 1'
#
loop_
_entity.id
_entity.type
_entity.pdbx_description
1 polymer ?
#
loop_
_entity_poly.entity_id
_entity_poly.type
_entity_poly.pdbx_seq_one_letter_code
_entity_poly.pdbx_strand_id
1 'polypeptide(L)'
;MNNSQVLSGLMGVCIGDALGVPVEFSSRNERTIKPVTEMIGYGAHNQPPGTWSDDSSMTLCLAECLCEGFDLEAIAHSFLSVAL
;
A
#
# COMPACT_ATOMS: atom_id res chain seq x y z
N MET A 1 17.72 13.72 -4.64
CA MET A 1 16.76 12.95 -5.45
C MET A 1 15.87 13.94 -6.19
N ASN A 2 15.41 13.61 -7.40
CA ASN A 2 14.38 14.41 -8.05
C ASN A 2 13.07 14.21 -7.28
N ASN A 3 12.36 15.27 -6.90
CA ASN A 3 11.06 15.17 -6.19
C ASN A 3 10.07 14.26 -6.91
N SER A 4 10.14 14.22 -8.24
CA SER A 4 9.35 13.29 -9.05
C SER A 4 9.62 11.81 -8.75
N GLN A 5 10.86 11.43 -8.41
CA GLN A 5 11.20 10.02 -8.12
C GLN A 5 10.67 9.56 -6.77
N VAL A 6 10.71 10.43 -5.74
CA VAL A 6 10.15 10.13 -4.42
C VAL A 6 8.64 9.94 -4.52
N LEU A 7 7.96 10.91 -5.17
CA LEU A 7 6.52 10.83 -5.38
C LEU A 7 6.13 9.58 -6.18
N SER A 8 6.84 9.30 -7.29
CA SER A 8 6.58 8.09 -8.09
C SER A 8 6.82 6.81 -7.29
N GLY A 9 7.79 6.77 -6.38
CA GLY A 9 8.04 5.65 -5.49
C GLY A 9 6.88 5.42 -4.52
N LEU A 10 6.46 6.45 -3.81
CA LEU A 10 5.34 6.38 -2.85
C LEU A 10 4.03 6.01 -3.55
N MET A 11 3.72 6.66 -4.68
CA MET A 11 2.53 6.33 -5.48
C MET A 11 2.60 4.89 -6.03
N GLY A 12 3.78 4.42 -6.42
CA GLY A 12 3.98 3.07 -6.93
C GLY A 12 3.66 1.99 -5.88
N VAL A 13 4.04 2.23 -4.63
CA VAL A 13 3.66 1.36 -3.49
C VAL A 13 2.15 1.32 -3.35
N CYS A 14 1.50 2.49 -3.26
CA CYS A 14 0.04 2.54 -3.06
C CYS A 14 -0.76 1.92 -4.21
N ILE A 15 -0.30 2.10 -5.45
CA ILE A 15 -0.92 1.50 -6.64
C ILE A 15 -0.73 -0.01 -6.65
N GLY A 16 0.48 -0.50 -6.35
CA GLY A 16 0.78 -1.93 -6.31
C GLY A 16 -0.03 -2.65 -5.23
N ASP A 17 -0.11 -2.06 -4.05
CA ASP A 17 -0.92 -2.50 -2.93
C ASP A 17 -2.41 -2.57 -3.32
N ALA A 18 -3.00 -1.47 -3.80
CA ALA A 18 -4.41 -1.44 -4.19
C ALA A 18 -4.78 -2.42 -5.34
N LEU A 19 -3.84 -2.74 -6.24
CA LEU A 19 -4.02 -3.80 -7.26
C LEU A 19 -3.95 -5.21 -6.64
N GLY A 20 -3.18 -5.38 -5.57
CA GLY A 20 -2.93 -6.63 -4.87
C GLY A 20 -4.02 -7.03 -3.87
N VAL A 21 -4.54 -6.08 -3.10
CA VAL A 21 -5.54 -6.29 -2.03
C VAL A 21 -6.71 -7.19 -2.44
N PRO A 22 -7.37 -6.98 -3.59
CA PRO A 22 -8.51 -7.82 -3.97
C PRO A 22 -8.13 -9.27 -4.29
N VAL A 23 -6.86 -9.54 -4.60
CA VAL A 23 -6.36 -10.84 -5.08
C VAL A 23 -5.38 -11.49 -4.11
N GLU A 24 -5.28 -10.98 -2.89
CA GLU A 24 -4.54 -11.64 -1.82
C GLU A 24 -4.99 -13.10 -1.67
N PHE A 25 -4.03 -13.96 -1.35
CA PHE A 25 -4.19 -15.41 -1.25
C PHE A 25 -4.59 -16.13 -2.54
N SER A 26 -4.76 -15.43 -3.68
CA SER A 26 -4.94 -16.09 -4.96
C SER A 26 -3.66 -16.78 -5.42
N SER A 27 -3.80 -17.94 -6.06
CA SER A 27 -2.69 -18.68 -6.60
C SER A 27 -2.10 -18.00 -7.84
N ARG A 28 -0.82 -18.25 -8.09
CA ARG A 28 -0.15 -17.79 -9.33
C ARG A 28 -0.87 -18.29 -10.59
N ASN A 29 -1.38 -19.52 -10.59
CA ASN A 29 -2.09 -20.08 -11.74
C ASN A 29 -3.39 -19.32 -12.04
N GLU A 30 -4.16 -18.97 -11.00
CA GLU A 30 -5.37 -18.15 -11.17
C GLU A 30 -5.03 -16.78 -11.75
N ARG A 31 -3.92 -16.15 -11.34
CA ARG A 31 -3.48 -14.86 -11.90
C ARG A 31 -2.93 -14.96 -13.31
N THR A 32 -2.36 -16.09 -13.72
CA THR A 32 -2.00 -16.34 -15.12
C THR A 32 -3.24 -16.39 -16.02
N ILE A 33 -4.31 -17.03 -15.55
CA ILE A 33 -5.57 -17.16 -16.30
C ILE A 33 -6.37 -15.85 -16.26
N LYS A 34 -6.40 -15.17 -15.11
CA LYS A 34 -7.12 -13.92 -14.87
C LYS A 34 -6.15 -12.85 -14.34
N PRO A 35 -5.36 -12.22 -15.22
CA PRO A 35 -4.44 -11.17 -14.80
C PRO A 35 -5.18 -9.97 -14.23
N VAL A 36 -4.55 -9.26 -13.30
CA VAL A 36 -5.05 -7.97 -12.81
C VAL A 36 -4.56 -6.89 -13.77
N THR A 37 -5.48 -6.26 -14.49
CA THR A 37 -5.18 -5.20 -15.48
C THR A 37 -5.82 -3.86 -15.13
N GLU A 38 -6.64 -3.83 -14.09
CA GLU A 38 -7.38 -2.66 -13.62
C GLU A 38 -7.56 -2.74 -12.10
N MET A 39 -7.97 -1.62 -11.49
CA MET A 39 -8.37 -1.58 -10.09
C MET A 39 -9.71 -2.32 -9.94
N ILE A 40 -9.65 -3.56 -9.49
CA ILE A 40 -10.82 -4.35 -9.13
C ILE A 40 -11.10 -4.23 -7.63
N GLY A 41 -12.30 -4.60 -7.19
CA GLY A 41 -12.69 -4.56 -5.78
C GLY A 41 -13.49 -5.80 -5.39
N TYR A 42 -13.94 -5.80 -4.13
CA TYR A 42 -14.79 -6.82 -3.50
C TYR A 42 -14.21 -8.24 -3.53
N GLY A 43 -12.88 -8.34 -3.55
CA GLY A 43 -12.14 -9.59 -3.49
C GLY A 43 -11.91 -10.07 -2.05
N ALA A 44 -10.66 -10.45 -1.73
CA ALA A 44 -10.27 -11.08 -0.46
C ALA A 44 -10.88 -10.44 0.80
N HIS A 45 -10.98 -9.09 0.83
CA HIS A 45 -11.41 -8.33 2.00
C HIS A 45 -12.72 -7.55 1.81
N ASN A 46 -13.45 -7.78 0.71
CA ASN A 46 -14.70 -7.08 0.38
C ASN A 46 -14.62 -5.53 0.34
N GLN A 47 -13.46 -4.98 -0.05
CA GLN A 47 -13.22 -3.53 -0.13
C GLN A 47 -13.48 -2.98 -1.54
N PRO A 48 -13.89 -1.70 -1.70
CA PRO A 48 -14.10 -1.11 -3.02
C PRO A 48 -12.81 -1.03 -3.84
N PRO A 49 -12.91 -0.87 -5.18
CA PRO A 49 -11.74 -0.67 -6.03
C PRO A 49 -10.86 0.49 -5.58
N GLY A 50 -9.55 0.28 -5.55
CA GLY A 50 -8.57 1.30 -5.16
C GLY A 50 -8.29 1.38 -3.66
N THR A 51 -8.92 0.53 -2.83
CA THR A 51 -8.53 0.37 -1.43
C THR A 51 -7.17 -0.29 -1.33
N TRP A 52 -6.25 0.40 -0.66
CA TRP A 52 -4.93 -0.09 -0.24
C TRP A 52 -4.97 -0.61 1.21
N SER A 53 -3.90 -1.26 1.66
CA SER A 53 -3.81 -1.98 2.93
C SER A 53 -2.85 -1.31 3.95
N ASP A 54 -2.41 -2.09 4.94
CA ASP A 54 -1.35 -1.71 5.88
C ASP A 54 -0.03 -1.39 5.17
N ASP A 55 0.29 -2.03 4.04
CA ASP A 55 1.50 -1.74 3.27
C ASP A 55 1.61 -0.24 2.94
N SER A 56 0.55 0.34 2.36
CA SER A 56 0.50 1.77 2.07
C SER A 56 0.42 2.63 3.33
N SER A 57 -0.41 2.22 4.30
CA SER A 57 -0.61 2.98 5.52
C SER A 57 0.69 3.16 6.31
N MET A 58 1.41 2.07 6.56
CA MET A 58 2.69 2.06 7.27
C MET A 58 3.76 2.80 6.47
N THR A 59 3.78 2.66 5.13
CA THR A 59 4.72 3.38 4.27
C THR A 59 4.52 4.89 4.38
N LEU A 60 3.28 5.37 4.36
CA LEU A 60 2.96 6.80 4.47
C LEU A 60 3.26 7.34 5.87
N CYS A 61 2.93 6.60 6.94
CA CYS A 61 3.31 6.97 8.30
C CYS A 61 4.83 7.07 8.49
N LEU A 62 5.59 6.12 7.92
CA LEU A 62 7.04 6.17 7.95
C LEU A 62 7.57 7.40 7.19
N ALA A 63 7.04 7.67 5.99
CA ALA A 63 7.45 8.80 5.18
C ALA A 63 7.18 10.14 5.89
N GLU A 64 6.02 10.28 6.55
CA GLU A 64 5.66 11.45 7.35
C GLU A 64 6.61 11.63 8.54
N CYS A 65 6.86 10.58 9.34
CA CYS A 65 7.82 10.67 10.45
C CYS A 65 9.21 11.08 9.98
N LEU A 66 9.70 10.54 8.86
CA LEU A 66 11.02 10.88 8.34
C LEU A 66 11.14 12.33 7.86
N CYS A 67 10.04 13.02 7.55
CA CYS A 67 10.06 14.46 7.28
C CYS A 67 10.39 15.29 8.53
N GLU A 68 10.06 14.79 9.72
CA GLU A 68 10.38 15.40 11.02
C GLU A 68 11.74 14.94 11.57
N GLY A 69 12.33 13.89 10.99
CA GLY A 69 13.61 13.31 11.36
C GLY A 69 13.49 11.83 11.76
N PHE A 70 14.64 11.15 11.88
CA PHE A 70 14.62 9.76 12.33
C PHE A 70 14.47 9.68 13.85
N ASP A 71 13.31 9.20 14.29
CA ASP A 71 13.02 8.84 15.68
C ASP A 71 12.26 7.50 15.69
N LEU A 72 12.88 6.49 16.29
CA LEU A 72 12.33 5.14 16.31
C LEU A 72 11.05 5.04 17.13
N GLU A 73 10.95 5.78 18.24
CA GLU A 73 9.77 5.77 19.11
C GLU A 73 8.61 6.51 18.44
N ALA A 74 8.88 7.62 17.77
CA ALA A 74 7.88 8.34 16.97
C ALA A 74 7.34 7.47 15.82
N ILE A 75 8.21 6.76 15.09
CA ILE A 75 7.81 5.83 14.02
C ILE A 75 6.98 4.67 14.59
N ALA A 76 7.39 4.08 15.71
CA ALA A 76 6.63 2.99 16.32
C ALA A 76 5.25 3.46 16.79
N HIS A 77 5.15 4.66 17.35
CA HIS A 77 3.87 5.24 17.76
C HIS A 77 2.96 5.59 16.59
N SER A 78 3.50 6.08 15.47
CA SER A 78 2.67 6.40 14.30
C SER A 78 1.98 5.15 13.74
N PHE A 79 2.65 4.00 13.76
CA PHE A 79 2.04 2.72 13.34
C PHE A 79 0.87 2.27 14.22
N LEU A 80 0.82 2.68 15.49
CA LEU A 80 -0.32 2.39 16.37
C LEU A 80 -1.54 3.28 16.09
N SER A 81 -1.34 4.40 15.39
CA SER A 81 -2.41 5.36 15.05
C SER A 81 -3.11 5.06 13.72
N VAL A 82 -2.58 4.10 12.94
CA VAL A 82 -3.21 3.62 11.71
C VAL A 82 -4.41 2.74 12.06
N ALA A 83 -5.61 3.20 11.70
CA ALA A 83 -6.78 2.35 11.68
C ALA A 83 -6.84 1.61 10.34
N LEU A 84 -6.82 0.28 10.40
CA LEU A 84 -7.16 -0.64 9.30
C LEU A 84 -8.64 -0.51 8.91
#